data_AF-A0A932R933-F1
#
_entry.id   AF-A0A932R933-F1
#
_cell.length_a   1.000
_cell.length_b   1.000
_cell.length_c   1.000
_cell.angle_alpha   90.00
_cell.angle_beta   90.00
_cell.angle_gamma   90.00
#
_symmetry.space_group_name_H-M   'P 1'
#
loop_
_entity.id
_entity.type
_entity.pdbx_description
1 polymer ?
#
loop_
_entity_poly.entity_id
_entity_poly.type
_entity_poly.pdbx_seq_one_letter_code
_entity_poly.pdbx_strand_id
1 'polypeptide(L)'
;MMKRKNLLQLLSLLMSVGLTFLISSCMFSVRLSDGSVRMASVSDQEIMRFMNRMGTLTERLLEETRNHGEDGLARVVTEMRMICNDMARQMGQNPATPVDVDKLELKVKAFDLQMSNRFKSAPGAPGIKSIETLFQQLQSEVNRFKTLVERSVWH
;
A
#
# COMPACT_ATOMS: atom_id res chain seq x y z
N MET A 1 31.42 -32.07 -24.96
CA MET A 1 31.27 -30.78 -25.68
C MET A 1 29.78 -30.44 -25.83
N MET A 2 29.16 -29.89 -24.79
CA MET A 2 27.77 -29.43 -24.85
C MET A 2 27.74 -28.14 -25.69
N LYS A 3 26.95 -28.18 -26.77
CA LYS A 3 26.99 -27.23 -27.89
C LYS A 3 26.60 -25.81 -27.42
N ARG A 4 27.46 -24.82 -27.68
CA ARG A 4 27.25 -23.36 -27.46
C ARG A 4 25.85 -22.84 -27.86
N LYS A 5 25.17 -23.52 -28.79
CA LYS A 5 23.79 -23.22 -29.21
C LYS A 5 22.75 -23.36 -28.08
N ASN A 6 22.90 -24.33 -27.18
CA ASN A 6 21.95 -24.52 -26.08
C ASN A 6 22.08 -23.43 -25.00
N LEU A 7 23.29 -22.90 -24.80
CA LEU A 7 23.53 -21.81 -23.83
C LEU A 7 22.91 -20.49 -24.31
N LEU A 8 23.03 -20.18 -25.61
CA LEU A 8 22.40 -19.00 -26.22
C LEU A 8 20.87 -19.08 -26.23
N GLN A 9 20.31 -20.27 -26.45
CA GLN A 9 18.86 -20.49 -26.35
C GLN A 9 18.36 -20.39 -24.90
N LEU A 10 19.11 -20.90 -23.92
CA LEU A 10 18.76 -20.77 -22.51
C LEU A 10 18.82 -19.30 -22.05
N LEU A 11 19.84 -18.55 -22.49
CA LEU A 11 19.97 -17.11 -22.24
C LEU A 11 18.84 -16.32 -22.90
N SER A 12 18.45 -16.65 -24.14
CA SER A 12 17.32 -15.96 -24.78
C SER A 12 16.00 -16.27 -24.10
N LEU A 13 15.82 -17.50 -23.60
CA LEU A 13 14.62 -17.90 -22.85
C LEU A 13 14.57 -17.21 -21.48
N LEU A 14 15.70 -17.08 -20.79
CA LEU A 14 15.81 -16.35 -19.52
C LEU A 14 15.58 -14.85 -19.72
N MET A 15 16.07 -14.28 -20.83
CA MET A 15 15.82 -12.89 -21.19
C MET A 15 14.37 -12.67 -21.61
N SER A 16 13.72 -13.60 -22.31
CA SER A 16 12.30 -13.45 -22.68
C SER A 16 11.38 -13.66 -21.48
N VAL A 17 11.65 -14.64 -20.61
CA VAL A 17 10.92 -14.84 -19.34
C VAL A 17 11.13 -13.65 -18.41
N GLY A 18 12.36 -13.16 -18.30
CA GLY A 18 12.70 -11.95 -17.55
C GLY A 18 11.98 -10.71 -18.10
N LEU A 19 11.86 -10.57 -19.42
CA LEU A 19 11.12 -9.46 -20.05
C LEU A 19 9.61 -9.57 -19.83
N THR A 20 9.02 -10.77 -19.83
CA THR A 20 7.59 -10.96 -19.49
C THR A 20 7.27 -10.69 -18.02
N PHE A 21 8.19 -10.95 -17.10
CA PHE A 21 8.01 -10.58 -15.69
C PHE A 21 8.14 -9.07 -15.43
N LEU A 22 8.78 -8.32 -16.34
CA LEU A 22 9.01 -6.88 -16.20
C LEU A 22 7.83 -6.00 -16.66
N ILE A 23 6.80 -6.57 -17.29
CA ILE A 23 5.68 -5.81 -17.88
C ILE A 23 4.32 -6.47 -17.55
N SER A 24 4.18 -7.04 -16.36
CA SER A 24 2.85 -7.41 -15.85
C SER A 24 2.26 -6.23 -15.11
N SER A 25 1.13 -5.74 -15.61
CA SER A 25 0.37 -4.64 -15.02
C SER A 25 -0.99 -5.12 -14.52
N CYS A 26 -1.25 -4.89 -13.24
CA CYS A 26 -2.56 -5.07 -12.63
C CYS A 26 -3.48 -3.94 -13.12
N MET A 27 -4.51 -4.32 -13.85
CA MET A 27 -5.58 -3.41 -14.24
C MET A 27 -6.74 -3.53 -13.27
N PHE A 28 -7.16 -2.42 -12.66
CA PHE A 28 -8.30 -2.39 -11.76
C PHE A 28 -9.09 -1.10 -11.89
N SER A 29 -10.39 -1.19 -11.59
CA SER A 29 -11.25 -0.02 -11.49
C SER A 29 -10.90 0.74 -10.21
N VAL A 30 -10.73 2.05 -10.29
CA VAL A 30 -10.45 2.93 -9.15
C VAL A 30 -11.47 4.06 -9.10
N ARG A 31 -11.92 4.40 -7.88
CA ARG A 31 -12.67 5.62 -7.61
C ARG A 31 -11.69 6.76 -7.30
N LEU A 32 -11.78 7.84 -8.05
CA LEU A 32 -10.99 9.05 -7.86
C LEU A 32 -11.70 10.03 -6.93
N SER A 33 -10.95 11.03 -6.44
CA SER A 33 -11.47 12.04 -5.52
C SER A 33 -12.53 12.96 -6.15
N ASP A 34 -12.62 13.02 -7.48
CA ASP A 34 -13.70 13.70 -8.20
C ASP A 34 -15.00 12.86 -8.29
N GLY A 35 -15.00 11.66 -7.69
CA GLY A 35 -16.11 10.72 -7.71
C GLY A 35 -16.18 9.86 -8.98
N SER A 36 -15.35 10.13 -10.00
CA SER A 36 -15.30 9.32 -11.21
C SER A 36 -14.69 7.95 -10.95
N VAL A 37 -15.12 6.97 -11.73
CA VAL A 37 -14.60 5.61 -11.70
C VAL A 37 -13.86 5.36 -13.01
N ARG A 38 -12.57 5.00 -12.93
CA ARG A 38 -11.71 4.84 -14.10
C ARG A 38 -10.84 3.60 -13.99
N MET A 39 -10.31 3.14 -15.11
CA MET A 39 -9.34 2.04 -15.10
C MET A 39 -7.94 2.56 -14.84
N ALA A 40 -7.28 2.01 -13.83
CA ALA A 40 -5.86 2.23 -13.55
C ALA A 40 -5.06 0.99 -13.98
N SER A 41 -3.88 1.22 -14.54
CA SER A 41 -2.90 0.18 -14.83
C SER A 41 -1.62 0.45 -14.04
N VAL A 42 -1.37 -0.38 -13.02
CA VAL A 42 -0.22 -0.26 -12.13
C VAL A 42 0.61 -1.54 -12.23
N SER A 43 1.93 -1.45 -12.23
CA SER A 43 2.77 -2.65 -12.29
C SER A 43 2.54 -3.56 -11.07
N ASP A 44 2.56 -4.87 -11.29
CA ASP A 44 2.37 -5.85 -10.20
C ASP A 44 3.44 -5.68 -9.10
N GLN A 45 4.65 -5.28 -9.49
CA GLN A 45 5.73 -4.97 -8.55
C GLN A 45 5.35 -3.84 -7.59
N GLU A 46 4.76 -2.76 -8.09
CA GLU A 46 4.34 -1.63 -7.25
C GLU A 46 3.15 -2.00 -6.36
N ILE A 47 2.19 -2.78 -6.87
CA ILE A 47 1.08 -3.32 -6.06
C ILE A 47 1.64 -4.19 -4.92
N MET A 48 2.48 -5.18 -5.23
CA MET A 48 3.06 -6.06 -4.21
C MET A 48 3.91 -5.28 -3.22
N ARG A 49 4.68 -4.29 -3.67
CA ARG A 49 5.49 -3.42 -2.79
C ARG A 49 4.59 -2.66 -1.82
N PHE A 50 3.54 -2.02 -2.32
CA PHE A 50 2.58 -1.29 -1.51
C PHE A 50 1.92 -2.21 -0.48
N MET A 51 1.39 -3.35 -0.93
CA MET A 51 0.70 -4.31 -0.06
C MET A 51 1.61 -4.85 1.04
N ASN A 52 2.84 -5.23 0.71
CA ASN A 52 3.81 -5.71 1.68
C ASN A 52 4.20 -4.61 2.67
N ARG A 53 4.48 -3.40 2.18
CA ARG A 53 4.92 -2.29 3.04
C ARG A 53 3.79 -1.84 3.98
N MET A 54 2.56 -1.75 3.48
CA MET A 54 1.39 -1.46 4.31
C MET A 54 1.14 -2.56 5.34
N GLY A 55 1.27 -3.83 4.97
CA GLY A 55 1.18 -4.96 5.90
C GLY A 55 2.17 -4.82 7.06
N THR A 56 3.46 -4.62 6.74
CA THR A 56 4.51 -4.44 7.76
C THR A 56 4.31 -3.18 8.61
N LEU A 57 3.96 -2.05 8.00
CA LEU A 57 3.81 -0.78 8.73
C LEU A 57 2.58 -0.80 9.65
N THR A 58 1.45 -1.34 9.18
CA THR A 58 0.25 -1.47 10.02
C THR A 58 0.43 -2.47 11.14
N GLU A 59 1.15 -3.58 10.93
CA GLU A 59 1.47 -4.55 11.97
C GLU A 59 2.33 -3.93 13.08
N ARG A 60 3.43 -3.28 12.70
CA ARG A 60 4.33 -2.61 13.66
C ARG A 60 3.63 -1.47 14.39
N LEU A 61 2.83 -0.67 13.68
CA LEU A 61 2.09 0.45 14.30
C LEU A 61 1.02 -0.08 15.27
N LEU A 62 0.38 -1.21 14.95
CA LEU A 62 -0.60 -1.86 15.83
C LEU A 62 0.06 -2.41 17.10
N GLU A 63 1.22 -3.07 16.96
CA GLU A 63 2.00 -3.55 18.09
C GLU A 63 2.42 -2.38 19.00
N GLU A 64 2.99 -1.33 18.41
CA GLU A 64 3.47 -0.18 19.17
C GLU A 64 2.32 0.54 19.88
N THR A 65 1.20 0.79 19.20
CA THR A 65 0.02 1.41 19.83
C THR A 65 -0.53 0.56 20.98
N ARG A 66 -0.54 -0.77 20.87
CA ARG A 66 -0.94 -1.66 21.98
C ARG A 66 0.04 -1.66 23.14
N ASN A 67 1.35 -1.68 22.86
CA ASN A 67 2.38 -1.65 23.88
C ASN A 67 2.32 -0.39 24.75
N HIS A 68 1.84 0.72 24.19
CA HIS A 68 1.64 1.99 24.91
C HIS A 68 0.20 2.19 25.42
N GLY A 69 -0.68 1.19 25.33
CA GLY A 69 -2.05 1.27 25.83
C GLY A 69 -2.98 2.20 25.03
N GLU A 70 -2.63 2.49 23.77
CA GLU A 70 -3.36 3.40 22.89
C GLU A 70 -4.46 2.68 22.10
N ASP A 71 -5.43 2.08 22.79
CA ASP A 71 -6.49 1.26 22.17
C ASP A 71 -7.31 2.00 21.10
N GLY A 72 -7.49 3.31 21.27
CA GLY A 72 -8.16 4.16 20.28
C GLY A 72 -7.39 4.22 18.96
N LEU A 73 -6.06 4.40 19.03
CA LEU A 73 -5.19 4.38 17.86
C LEU A 73 -5.10 2.98 17.26
N ALA A 74 -4.97 1.94 18.09
CA ALA A 74 -4.92 0.54 17.65
C ALA A 74 -6.17 0.13 16.84
N ARG A 75 -7.36 0.64 17.23
CA ARG A 75 -8.60 0.43 16.47
C ARG A 75 -8.53 1.05 15.08
N VAL A 76 -8.04 2.28 14.97
CA VAL A 76 -7.88 2.95 13.66
C VAL A 76 -6.90 2.21 12.76
N VAL A 77 -5.77 1.71 13.32
CA VAL A 77 -4.80 0.89 12.56
C VAL A 77 -5.41 -0.41 12.07
N THR A 78 -6.25 -1.05 12.90
CA THR A 78 -6.98 -2.26 12.50
C THR A 78 -7.91 -1.97 11.31
N GLU A 79 -8.60 -0.84 11.33
CA GLU A 79 -9.45 -0.39 10.22
C GLU A 79 -8.65 -0.09 8.94
N MET A 80 -7.46 0.51 9.05
CA MET A 80 -6.55 0.68 7.89
C MET A 80 -6.18 -0.67 7.28
N ARG A 81 -5.82 -1.65 8.11
CA ARG A 81 -5.44 -2.99 7.64
C ARG A 81 -6.60 -3.71 6.94
N MET A 82 -7.82 -3.57 7.46
CA MET A 82 -9.02 -4.10 6.78
C MET A 82 -9.21 -3.46 5.40
N ILE A 83 -9.05 -2.14 5.30
CA ILE A 83 -9.16 -1.42 4.02
C ILE A 83 -8.07 -1.89 3.04
N CYS A 84 -6.82 -2.03 3.47
CA CYS A 84 -5.75 -2.55 2.61
C CYS A 84 -6.06 -3.96 2.08
N ASN A 85 -6.58 -4.85 2.94
CA ASN A 85 -6.98 -6.20 2.52
C ASN A 85 -8.14 -6.17 1.52
N ASP A 86 -9.13 -5.29 1.73
CA ASP A 86 -10.22 -5.09 0.80
C ASP A 86 -9.74 -4.55 -0.55
N MET A 87 -8.80 -3.60 -0.55
CA MET A 87 -8.18 -3.09 -1.77
C MET A 87 -7.45 -4.21 -2.53
N ALA A 88 -6.69 -5.07 -1.83
CA ALA A 88 -6.01 -6.22 -2.42
C ALA A 88 -7.00 -7.17 -3.10
N ARG A 89 -8.13 -7.44 -2.43
CA ARG A 89 -9.21 -8.28 -2.96
C ARG A 89 -9.86 -7.65 -4.20
N GLN A 90 -10.13 -6.34 -4.16
CA GLN A 90 -10.71 -5.60 -5.29
C GLN A 90 -9.79 -5.62 -6.50
N MET A 91 -8.48 -5.40 -6.31
CA MET A 91 -7.48 -5.46 -7.37
C MET A 91 -7.31 -6.87 -7.95
N GLY A 92 -7.36 -7.92 -7.10
CA GLY A 92 -7.06 -9.28 -7.53
C GLY A 92 -8.25 -10.11 -8.04
N GLN A 93 -9.49 -9.78 -7.68
CA GLN A 93 -10.63 -10.69 -7.86
C GLN A 93 -11.87 -10.09 -8.50
N ASN A 94 -12.08 -8.76 -8.45
CA ASN A 94 -13.34 -8.18 -8.91
C ASN A 94 -13.19 -6.81 -9.58
N PRO A 95 -13.05 -6.73 -10.91
CA PRO A 95 -12.98 -5.46 -11.62
C PRO A 95 -14.27 -4.62 -11.53
N ALA A 96 -15.40 -5.18 -11.05
CA ALA A 96 -16.65 -4.46 -10.91
C ALA A 96 -16.74 -3.61 -9.63
N THR A 97 -15.88 -3.85 -8.63
CA THR A 97 -15.84 -3.02 -7.41
C THR A 97 -14.64 -2.10 -7.47
N PRO A 98 -14.83 -0.77 -7.59
CA PRO A 98 -13.72 0.15 -7.68
C PRO A 98 -12.93 0.18 -6.37
N VAL A 99 -11.61 0.15 -6.49
CA VAL A 99 -10.66 0.43 -5.43
C VAL A 99 -10.85 1.88 -4.99
N ASP A 100 -11.04 2.09 -3.70
CA ASP A 100 -11.25 3.41 -3.10
C ASP A 100 -10.06 3.74 -2.21
N VAL A 101 -9.06 4.39 -2.81
CA VAL A 101 -7.83 4.79 -2.10
C VAL A 101 -8.13 5.89 -1.08
N ASP A 102 -9.15 6.71 -1.32
CA ASP A 102 -9.55 7.80 -0.43
C ASP A 102 -10.08 7.27 0.91
N LYS A 103 -10.72 6.08 0.95
CA LYS A 103 -11.07 5.43 2.23
C LYS A 103 -9.85 5.20 3.12
N LEU A 104 -8.72 4.77 2.55
CA LEU A 104 -7.49 4.57 3.31
C LEU A 104 -6.92 5.91 3.78
N GLU A 105 -6.91 6.92 2.91
CA GLU A 105 -6.47 8.27 3.27
C GLU A 105 -7.31 8.88 4.41
N LEU A 106 -8.63 8.68 4.40
CA LEU A 106 -9.52 9.12 5.48
C LEU A 106 -9.15 8.49 6.82
N LYS A 107 -8.76 7.21 6.85
CA LYS A 107 -8.28 6.57 8.08
C LYS A 107 -6.91 7.09 8.51
N VAL A 108 -6.03 7.40 7.57
CA VAL A 108 -4.74 8.06 7.86
C VAL A 108 -4.98 9.42 8.52
N LYS A 109 -5.88 10.24 7.98
CA LYS A 109 -6.27 11.53 8.59
C LYS A 109 -6.92 11.35 9.96
N ALA A 110 -7.78 10.34 10.13
CA ALA A 110 -8.40 10.05 11.42
C ALA A 110 -7.35 9.65 12.48
N PHE A 111 -6.34 8.88 12.09
CA PHE A 111 -5.23 8.53 12.97
C PHE A 111 -4.43 9.78 13.36
N ASP A 112 -4.07 10.62 12.39
CA ASP A 112 -3.31 11.85 12.62
C ASP A 112 -4.02 12.80 13.61
N LEU A 113 -5.34 12.95 13.45
CA LEU A 113 -6.17 13.75 14.35
C LEU A 113 -6.19 13.18 15.77
N GLN A 114 -6.35 11.85 15.91
CA GLN A 114 -6.34 11.21 17.23
C GLN A 114 -4.97 11.29 17.89
N MET A 115 -3.91 11.07 17.12
CA MET A 115 -2.52 11.17 17.54
C MET A 115 -2.21 12.60 18.03
N SER A 116 -2.53 13.60 17.20
CA SER A 116 -2.36 15.02 17.52
C SER A 116 -3.13 15.42 18.78
N ASN A 117 -4.36 14.96 18.96
CA ASN A 117 -5.16 15.31 20.14
C ASN A 117 -4.65 14.65 21.43
N ARG A 118 -4.16 13.41 21.35
CA ARG A 118 -3.65 12.66 22.51
C ARG A 118 -2.27 13.17 22.95
N PHE A 119 -1.37 13.40 22.01
CA PHE A 119 0.03 13.70 22.30
C PHE A 119 0.36 15.18 22.44
N LYS A 120 -0.59 16.09 22.16
CA LYS A 120 -0.53 17.50 22.61
C LYS A 120 -0.32 17.63 24.12
N SER A 121 -0.76 16.64 24.90
CA SER A 121 -0.75 16.65 26.37
C SER A 121 0.56 16.14 26.99
N ALA A 122 1.42 15.46 26.23
CA ALA A 122 2.66 14.85 26.74
C ALA A 122 3.73 14.70 25.63
N PRO A 123 4.27 15.80 25.10
CA PRO A 123 5.29 15.74 24.05
C PRO A 123 6.57 15.07 24.57
N GLY A 124 7.05 14.03 23.86
CA GLY A 124 8.39 13.48 24.05
C GLY A 124 8.53 12.14 24.77
N ALA A 125 7.42 11.44 25.10
CA ALA A 125 7.56 10.06 25.60
C ALA A 125 8.16 9.16 24.50
N PRO A 126 9.14 8.29 24.80
CA PRO A 126 9.83 7.46 23.79
C PRO A 126 8.87 6.62 22.92
N GLY A 127 7.77 6.14 23.50
CA GLY A 127 6.73 5.40 22.78
C GLY A 127 5.98 6.22 21.72
N ILE A 128 5.77 7.50 21.99
CA ILE A 128 5.08 8.43 21.08
C ILE A 128 5.92 8.64 19.82
N LYS A 129 7.23 8.82 19.97
CA LYS A 129 8.14 9.03 18.84
C LYS A 129 8.19 7.83 17.90
N SER A 130 8.11 6.62 18.44
CA SER A 130 8.06 5.37 17.68
C SER A 130 6.77 5.29 16.84
N ILE A 131 5.62 5.54 17.47
CA ILE A 131 4.30 5.61 16.82
C ILE A 131 4.30 6.68 15.71
N GLU A 132 4.76 7.89 16.00
CA GLU A 132 4.86 8.99 15.03
C GLU A 132 5.72 8.61 13.81
N THR A 133 6.88 8.00 14.04
CA THR A 133 7.79 7.59 12.96
C THR A 133 7.14 6.53 12.07
N LEU A 134 6.51 5.52 12.65
CA LEU A 134 5.80 4.47 11.92
C LEU A 134 4.61 5.06 11.14
N PHE A 135 3.88 5.98 11.77
CA PHE A 135 2.75 6.66 11.14
C PHE A 135 3.18 7.53 9.95
N GLN A 136 4.26 8.30 10.07
CA GLN A 136 4.80 9.11 8.96
C GLN A 136 5.23 8.24 7.78
N GLN A 137 5.85 7.08 8.05
CA GLN A 137 6.20 6.12 7.00
C GLN A 137 4.96 5.55 6.30
N LEU A 138 3.93 5.22 7.07
CA LEU A 138 2.64 4.74 6.55
C LEU A 138 1.95 5.80 5.69
N GLN A 139 1.87 7.05 6.18
CA GLN A 139 1.30 8.17 5.45
C GLN A 139 2.05 8.43 4.14
N SER A 140 3.38 8.42 4.17
CA SER A 140 4.20 8.56 2.96
C SER A 140 3.92 7.45 1.94
N GLU A 141 3.73 6.21 2.40
CA GLU A 141 3.42 5.08 1.53
C GLU A 141 2.04 5.21 0.88
N VAL A 142 1.02 5.61 1.64
CA VAL A 142 -0.33 5.85 1.12
C VAL A 142 -0.32 6.98 0.09
N ASN A 143 0.35 8.10 0.38
CA ASN A 143 0.45 9.23 -0.55
C ASN A 143 1.17 8.86 -1.84
N ARG A 144 2.25 8.07 -1.74
CA ARG A 144 2.97 7.57 -2.92
C ARG A 144 2.06 6.68 -3.76
N PHE A 145 1.34 5.75 -3.13
CA PHE A 145 0.45 4.84 -3.85
C PHE A 145 -0.70 5.60 -4.52
N LYS A 146 -1.32 6.56 -3.83
CA LYS A 146 -2.35 7.43 -4.41
C LYS A 146 -1.84 8.15 -5.67
N THR A 147 -0.68 8.79 -5.56
CA THR A 147 -0.04 9.50 -6.69
C THR A 147 0.25 8.55 -7.85
N LEU A 148 0.69 7.34 -7.57
CA LEU A 148 0.94 6.31 -8.58
C LEU A 148 -0.36 5.93 -9.30
N VAL A 149 -1.41 5.62 -8.54
CA VAL A 149 -2.72 5.22 -9.08
C VAL A 149 -3.30 6.33 -9.96
N GLU A 150 -3.27 7.59 -9.50
CA GLU A 150 -3.77 8.75 -10.25
C GLU A 150 -3.04 8.94 -11.59
N ARG A 151 -1.72 8.72 -11.63
CA ARG A 151 -0.92 8.79 -12.86
C ARG A 151 -1.13 7.59 -13.79
N SER A 152 -1.58 6.48 -13.23
CA SER A 152 -1.81 5.21 -13.91
C SER A 152 -3.21 5.08 -14.52
N VAL A 153 -4.06 6.09 -14.33
CA VAL A 153 -5.42 6.11 -14.89
C VAL A 153 -5.38 6.33 -16.40
N TRP A 154 -6.08 5.47 -17.13
CA TRP A 154 -6.27 5.62 -18.57
C TRP A 154 -7.41 6.60 -18.86
N HIS A 155 -7.18 7.47 -19.85
CA HIS A 155 -8.16 8.44 -20.36
C HIS A 155 -9.04 7.84 -21.45
#